data_AF-A0A9W3JR03-F1
#
_entry.id   AF-A0A9W3JR03-F1
#
_cell.length_a   1.000
_cell.length_b   1.000
_cell.length_c   1.000
_cell.angle_alpha   90.00
_cell.angle_beta   90.00
_cell.angle_gamma   90.00
#
_symmetry.space_group_name_H-M   'P 1'
#
loop_
_entity.id
_entity.type
_entity.pdbx_description
1 polymer ?
#
loop_
_entity_poly.entity_id
_entity_poly.type
_entity_poly.pdbx_seq_one_letter_code
_entity_poly.pdbx_strand_id
1 'polypeptide(L)'
;MSETMGSRIKEVRKSLKMKQNELADAVGVNYTMISLYESNKREPSRETVENIARVTNVSADYIMGLSKHKTFDKETSKKIIDDVEDIMKRINQLPADKREKIINMINDL
;
A
#
# COMPACT_ATOMS: atom_id res chain seq x y z
N MET A 1 -15.27 11.80 6.90
CA MET A 1 -14.40 12.77 6.19
C MET A 1 -13.98 12.14 4.89
N SER A 2 -13.97 12.87 3.77
CA SER A 2 -13.45 12.37 2.50
C SER A 2 -11.93 12.19 2.64
N GLU A 3 -11.39 11.02 2.30
CA GLU A 3 -9.94 10.81 2.23
C GLU A 3 -9.38 11.54 1.02
N THR A 4 -8.41 12.42 1.24
CA THR A 4 -7.72 13.18 0.18
C THR A 4 -6.29 12.68 0.00
N MET A 5 -5.64 13.08 -1.10
CA MET A 5 -4.21 12.83 -1.28
C MET A 5 -3.40 13.39 -0.11
N GLY A 6 -3.73 14.60 0.35
CA GLY A 6 -3.05 15.22 1.50
C GLY A 6 -3.18 14.43 2.79
N SER A 7 -4.38 13.89 3.11
CA SER A 7 -4.54 13.05 4.30
C SER A 7 -3.74 11.76 4.21
N ARG A 8 -3.66 11.15 3.01
CA ARG A 8 -2.91 9.91 2.77
C ARG A 8 -1.40 10.13 2.83
N ILE A 9 -0.87 11.21 2.24
CA ILE A 9 0.55 11.60 2.37
C ILE A 9 0.91 11.76 3.86
N LYS A 10 0.08 12.48 4.61
CA LYS A 10 0.27 12.69 6.05
C LYS A 10 0.23 11.39 6.84
N GLU A 11 -0.69 10.49 6.50
CA GLU A 11 -0.82 9.18 7.15
C GLU A 11 0.45 8.36 6.96
N VAL A 12 0.92 8.21 5.72
CA VAL A 12 2.08 7.36 5.43
C VAL A 12 3.34 7.96 6.06
N ARG A 13 3.55 9.27 5.95
CA ARG A 13 4.66 9.96 6.64
C ARG A 13 4.68 9.67 8.13
N LYS A 14 3.51 9.76 8.78
CA LYS A 14 3.37 9.49 10.22
C LYS A 14 3.61 8.03 10.56
N SER A 15 3.21 7.08 9.70
CA SER A 15 3.52 5.66 9.93
C SER A 15 5.01 5.36 9.92
N LEU A 16 5.80 6.16 9.19
CA LEU A 16 7.26 6.11 9.17
C LEU A 16 7.92 6.99 10.25
N LYS A 17 7.13 7.63 11.12
CA LYS A 17 7.57 8.56 12.18
C LYS A 17 8.41 9.74 11.66
N MET A 18 8.24 10.10 10.38
CA MET A 18 8.97 11.22 9.78
C MET A 18 8.32 12.56 10.10
N LYS A 19 9.11 13.60 10.30
CA LYS A 19 8.70 15.00 10.29
C LYS A 19 8.46 15.47 8.84
N GLN A 20 7.74 16.58 8.68
CA GLN A 20 7.43 17.13 7.34
C GLN A 20 8.69 17.55 6.57
N ASN A 21 9.70 18.10 7.26
CA ASN A 21 10.99 18.45 6.65
C ASN A 21 11.75 17.20 6.21
N GLU A 22 11.75 16.13 7.00
CA GLU A 22 12.41 14.86 6.64
C GLU A 22 11.79 14.24 5.38
N LEU A 23 10.45 14.31 5.24
CA LEU A 23 9.80 13.87 4.01
C LEU A 23 10.14 14.79 2.83
N ALA A 24 10.18 16.10 3.06
CA ALA A 24 10.50 17.07 2.02
C ALA A 24 11.90 16.83 1.44
N ASP A 25 12.88 16.65 2.33
CA ASP A 25 14.28 16.36 1.98
C ASP A 25 14.38 15.05 1.20
N ALA A 26 13.69 13.99 1.65
CA ALA A 26 13.71 12.68 0.99
C ALA A 26 13.01 12.68 -0.39
N VAL A 27 11.96 13.48 -0.56
CA VAL A 27 11.20 13.61 -1.83
C VAL A 27 11.87 14.58 -2.81
N GLY A 28 12.78 15.43 -2.34
CA GLY A 28 13.46 16.45 -3.14
C GLY A 28 12.60 17.69 -3.38
N VAL A 29 11.78 18.09 -2.41
CA VAL A 29 10.91 19.28 -2.48
C VAL A 29 11.15 20.21 -1.29
N ASN A 30 10.73 21.46 -1.41
CA ASN A 30 10.77 22.39 -0.28
C ASN A 30 9.78 21.95 0.82
N TYR A 31 10.16 22.09 2.09
CA TYR A 31 9.29 21.88 3.26
C TYR A 31 7.87 22.44 3.09
N THR A 32 7.74 23.67 2.57
CA THR A 32 6.45 24.32 2.38
C THR A 32 5.53 23.51 1.45
N MET A 33 6.09 22.79 0.46
CA MET A 33 5.30 21.94 -0.44
C MET A 33 4.64 20.79 0.31
N ILE A 34 5.36 20.05 1.16
CA ILE A 34 4.79 18.96 1.97
C ILE A 34 3.66 19.49 2.85
N SER A 35 3.85 20.66 3.49
CA SER A 35 2.81 21.28 4.31
C SER A 35 1.56 21.65 3.49
N LEU A 36 1.74 22.20 2.28
CA LEU A 36 0.64 22.52 1.37
C LEU A 36 -0.09 21.27 0.86
N TYR A 37 0.64 20.19 0.56
CA TYR A 37 0.05 18.92 0.15
C TYR A 37 -0.79 18.31 1.27
N GLU A 38 -0.22 18.18 2.48
CA GLU A 38 -0.91 17.56 3.62
C GLU A 38 -2.12 18.36 4.13
N SER A 39 -2.17 19.65 3.82
CA SER A 39 -3.31 20.53 4.13
C SER A 39 -4.30 20.67 2.98
N ASN A 40 -4.12 19.92 1.89
CA ASN A 40 -4.94 19.99 0.67
C ASN A 40 -4.99 21.39 0.01
N LYS A 41 -4.02 22.26 0.32
CA LYS A 41 -3.92 23.60 -0.27
C LYS A 41 -3.27 23.57 -1.65
N ARG A 42 -2.58 22.49 -1.98
CA ARG A 42 -1.96 22.24 -3.28
C ARG A 42 -1.96 20.75 -3.57
N GLU A 43 -2.15 20.38 -4.83
CA GLU A 43 -1.94 18.99 -5.25
C GLU A 43 -0.47 18.77 -5.68
N PRO A 44 0.11 17.60 -5.34
CA PRO A 44 1.43 17.22 -5.81
C PRO A 44 1.40 16.93 -7.32
N SER A 45 2.51 17.18 -8.02
CA SER A 45 2.64 16.73 -9.41
C SER A 45 2.74 15.21 -9.48
N ARG A 46 2.55 14.64 -10.67
CA ARG A 46 2.78 13.21 -10.92
C ARG A 46 4.17 12.76 -10.41
N GLU A 47 5.22 13.51 -10.77
CA GLU A 47 6.59 13.22 -10.34
C GLU A 47 6.73 13.24 -8.81
N THR A 48 6.12 14.23 -8.15
CA THR A 48 6.10 14.29 -6.68
C THR A 48 5.35 13.10 -6.07
N VAL A 49 4.23 12.67 -6.65
CA VAL A 49 3.50 11.47 -6.20
C VAL A 49 4.38 10.22 -6.33
N GLU A 50 5.05 10.05 -7.47
CA GLU A 50 5.98 8.93 -7.70
C GLU A 50 7.13 8.93 -6.69
N ASN A 51 7.70 10.10 -6.37
CA ASN A 51 8.76 10.23 -5.38
C ASN A 51 8.27 9.96 -3.95
N ILE A 52 7.09 10.49 -3.56
CA ILE A 52 6.48 10.18 -2.26
C ILE A 52 6.23 8.68 -2.14
N ALA A 53 5.64 8.07 -3.16
CA ALA A 53 5.35 6.63 -3.19
C ALA A 53 6.63 5.81 -2.98
N ARG A 54 7.71 6.17 -3.68
CA ARG A 54 9.02 5.50 -3.55
C ARG A 54 9.64 5.66 -2.16
N VAL A 55 9.73 6.90 -1.66
CA VAL A 55 10.32 7.20 -0.34
C VAL A 55 9.56 6.50 0.77
N THR A 56 8.24 6.45 0.65
CA THR A 56 7.37 5.92 1.69
C THR A 56 6.99 4.45 1.50
N ASN A 57 7.54 3.81 0.46
CA ASN A 57 7.30 2.42 0.08
C ASN A 57 5.81 2.05 -0.02
N VAL A 58 5.03 2.91 -0.67
CA VAL A 58 3.60 2.72 -0.96
C VAL A 58 3.34 2.84 -2.46
N SER A 59 2.16 2.42 -2.92
CA SER A 59 1.75 2.60 -4.30
C SER A 59 1.32 4.04 -4.56
N ALA A 60 1.60 4.52 -5.78
CA ALA A 60 1.06 5.81 -6.24
C ALA A 60 -0.48 5.79 -6.23
N ASP A 61 -1.09 4.65 -6.54
CA ASP A 61 -2.55 4.44 -6.48
C ASP A 61 -3.11 4.66 -5.08
N TYR A 62 -2.39 4.22 -4.04
CA TYR A 62 -2.77 4.54 -2.68
C TYR A 62 -2.71 6.04 -2.44
N ILE A 63 -1.61 6.72 -2.78
CA ILE A 63 -1.48 8.17 -2.59
C ILE A 63 -2.58 8.94 -3.33
N MET A 64 -2.94 8.51 -4.55
CA MET A 64 -3.98 9.11 -5.39
C MET A 64 -5.41 8.73 -4.98
N GLY A 65 -5.59 7.83 -4.01
CA GLY A 65 -6.92 7.37 -3.58
C GLY A 65 -7.58 6.36 -4.53
N LEU A 66 -6.84 5.83 -5.50
CA LEU A 66 -7.31 4.81 -6.45
C LEU A 66 -7.28 3.39 -5.85
N SER A 67 -6.55 3.19 -4.74
CA SER A 67 -6.49 1.93 -4.00
C SER A 67 -6.67 2.13 -2.51
N LYS A 68 -7.30 1.15 -1.84
CA LYS A 68 -7.33 1.07 -0.37
C LYS A 68 -6.08 0.43 0.22
N HIS A 69 -5.29 -0.26 -0.59
CA HIS A 69 -4.09 -0.97 -0.15
C HIS A 69 -2.84 -0.09 -0.31
N LYS A 70 -2.09 0.11 0.78
CA LYS A 70 -0.89 0.96 0.82
C LYS A 70 0.20 0.49 -0.12
N THR A 71 0.46 -0.80 -0.19
CA THR A 71 1.56 -1.34 -0.99
C THR A 71 1.01 -2.31 -2.02
N PHE A 72 1.60 -2.29 -3.21
CA PHE A 72 1.75 -3.51 -3.99
C PHE A 72 3.10 -4.08 -3.58
N ASP A 73 3.22 -4.56 -2.34
CA ASP A 73 4.50 -5.13 -1.93
C ASP A 73 4.74 -6.38 -2.77
N LYS A 74 5.63 -6.27 -3.77
CA LYS A 74 5.96 -7.38 -4.65
C LYS A 74 6.56 -8.55 -3.89
N GLU A 75 7.24 -8.32 -2.77
CA GLU A 75 7.78 -9.40 -1.94
C GLU A 75 6.68 -10.09 -1.14
N THR A 76 5.80 -9.34 -0.47
CA THR A 76 4.62 -9.95 0.18
C THR A 76 3.70 -10.59 -0.83
N SER A 77 3.45 -9.96 -1.98
CA SER A 77 2.66 -10.56 -3.07
C SER A 77 3.33 -11.81 -3.61
N LYS A 78 4.65 -11.80 -3.83
CA LYS A 78 5.39 -12.99 -4.26
C LYS A 78 5.34 -14.10 -3.21
N LYS A 79 5.55 -13.77 -1.94
CA LYS A 79 5.46 -14.74 -0.85
C LYS A 79 4.05 -15.32 -0.72
N ILE A 80 3.01 -14.48 -0.82
CA ILE A 80 1.62 -14.94 -0.84
C ILE A 80 1.38 -15.85 -2.05
N ILE A 81 1.89 -15.50 -3.23
CA ILE A 81 1.78 -16.32 -4.44
C ILE A 81 2.50 -17.66 -4.24
N ASP A 82 3.73 -17.65 -3.73
CA ASP A 82 4.53 -18.85 -3.45
C ASP A 82 3.81 -19.75 -2.43
N ASP A 83 3.32 -19.18 -1.32
CA ASP A 83 2.57 -19.88 -0.28
C ASP A 83 1.25 -20.48 -0.84
N VAL A 84 0.52 -19.72 -1.67
CA VAL A 84 -0.72 -20.18 -2.31
C VAL A 84 -0.44 -21.30 -3.30
N GLU A 85 0.64 -21.21 -4.09
CA GLU A 85 1.02 -22.25 -5.04
C GLU A 85 1.34 -23.57 -4.33
N ASP A 86 2.09 -23.51 -3.23
CA ASP A 86 2.40 -24.67 -2.39
C ASP A 86 1.15 -25.27 -1.73
N ILE A 87 0.24 -24.43 -1.25
CA ILE A 87 -1.05 -24.88 -0.71
C ILE A 87 -1.88 -25.58 -1.79
N MET A 88 -2.00 -25.00 -2.99
CA MET A 88 -2.75 -25.61 -4.09
C MET A 88 -2.18 -26.98 -4.50
N LYS A 89 -0.85 -27.11 -4.57
CA LYS A 89 -0.20 -28.41 -4.84
C LYS A 89 -0.60 -29.47 -3.82
N ARG A 90 -0.63 -29.11 -2.53
CA ARG A 90 -1.06 -30.03 -1.45
C ARG A 90 -2.55 -30.34 -1.53
N ILE A 91 -3.40 -29.35 -1.78
CA ILE A 91 -4.85 -29.55 -1.92
C ILE A 91 -5.18 -30.51 -3.07
N ASN A 92 -4.51 -30.38 -4.22
CA ASN A 92 -4.75 -31.25 -5.38
C ASN A 92 -4.37 -32.72 -5.14
N GLN A 93 -3.49 -33.00 -4.16
CA GLN A 93 -3.14 -34.36 -3.77
C GLN A 93 -4.14 -34.97 -2.77
N LEU A 94 -5.11 -34.20 -2.28
CA LEU A 94 -6.08 -34.67 -1.31
C LEU A 94 -7.31 -35.33 -1.98
N PRO A 95 -7.88 -36.35 -1.33
CA PRO A 95 -9.21 -36.86 -1.66
C PRO A 95 -10.27 -35.76 -1.73
N ALA A 96 -11.29 -35.95 -2.58
CA ALA A 96 -12.31 -34.94 -2.87
C ALA A 96 -13.06 -34.45 -1.62
N ASP A 97 -13.39 -35.36 -0.71
CA ASP A 97 -14.06 -35.08 0.57
C ASP A 97 -13.24 -34.17 1.50
N LYS A 98 -11.91 -34.27 1.45
CA LYS A 98 -11.02 -33.38 2.21
C LYS A 98 -10.87 -32.02 1.55
N ARG A 99 -10.83 -31.97 0.21
CA ARG A 99 -10.81 -30.71 -0.55
C ARG A 99 -12.06 -29.89 -0.28
N GLU A 100 -13.23 -30.53 -0.28
CA GLU A 100 -14.52 -29.90 -0.03
C GLU A 100 -14.61 -29.29 1.38
N LYS A 101 -14.08 -29.98 2.41
CA LYS A 101 -13.97 -29.42 3.76
C LYS A 101 -13.13 -28.16 3.81
N ILE A 102 -11.98 -28.14 3.14
CA ILE A 102 -11.10 -26.95 3.10
C ILE A 102 -11.80 -25.78 2.41
N ILE A 103 -12.51 -26.03 1.30
CA ILE A 103 -13.26 -24.99 0.59
C ILE A 103 -14.34 -24.38 1.49
N ASN A 104 -15.07 -25.19 2.24
CA ASN A 104 -16.09 -24.68 3.17
C ASN A 104 -15.47 -23.85 4.30
N MET A 105 -14.35 -24.29 4.88
CA MET A 105 -13.64 -23.52 5.90
C MET A 105 -13.15 -22.16 5.39
N ILE A 106 -12.80 -22.04 4.11
CA ILE A 106 -12.39 -20.77 3.50
C ILE A 106 -13.59 -19.83 3.31
N ASN A 107 -14.76 -20.36 2.94
CA ASN A 107 -15.97 -19.57 2.73
C ASN A 107 -16.59 -19.03 4.02
N ASP A 108 -16.25 -19.64 5.16
CA ASP A 108 -16.74 -19.26 6.50
C ASP A 108 -15.85 -18.21 7.21
N LEU A 109 -14.77 -17.74 6.57
CA LEU A 109 -13.89 -16.68 7.05
C LEU A 109 -14.36 -15.29 6.60
#